data_AF-A0A673JFV6-F1
#
_entry.id   AF-A0A673JFV6-F1
#
_cell.length_a   1.000
_cell.length_b   1.000
_cell.length_c   1.000
_cell.angle_alpha   90.00
_cell.angle_beta   90.00
_cell.angle_gamma   90.00
#
_symmetry.space_group_name_H-M   'P 1'
#
loop_
_entity.id
_entity.type
_entity.pdbx_description
1 polymer ?
#
loop_
_entity_poly.entity_id
_entity_poly.type
_entity_poly.pdbx_seq_one_letter_code
_entity_poly.pdbx_strand_id
1 'polypeptide(L)'
;PIRNHVLFGHISCLEDTGTYFPSVKRCPGRYLQPCSDAVKRWLRSMKKSGKILLLITSSHSDYCRLVCEHILGSDFEELFDIIITNALKPGFFSLVPQQRPFRTLVDDVEDSEGLPSLEKPGWYSQGNWPHLHELLKTMTNKTEPKVMSGQAANNHKTDNSPRSKTLRQGNAEDQKTLQAKSKQLCVRMKSPSAVSNQWGSYFVDVQKNEGEETRSLTWCCHSIHTYSTMAIPSIEAIADLPLDFKFQRFSSDKPITTGYYPRPPDSLLKWEEN
;
A
#
# COMPACT_ATOMS: atom_id res chain seq x y z
N PRO A 1 -17.17 35.05 -19.16
CA PRO A 1 -16.67 33.83 -19.85
C PRO A 1 -15.20 33.57 -19.49
N ILE A 2 -14.96 33.05 -18.29
CA ILE A 2 -13.63 32.65 -17.83
C ILE A 2 -13.58 31.14 -18.04
N ARG A 3 -12.84 30.70 -19.05
CA ARG A 3 -12.58 29.29 -19.32
C ARG A 3 -11.75 28.72 -18.17
N ASN A 4 -12.37 27.88 -17.37
CA ASN A 4 -11.72 26.98 -16.43
C ASN A 4 -10.83 26.00 -17.20
N HIS A 5 -9.56 26.35 -17.40
CA HIS A 5 -8.52 25.38 -17.72
C HIS A 5 -7.83 25.00 -16.40
N VAL A 6 -8.44 24.07 -15.66
CA VAL A 6 -7.70 23.31 -14.65
C VAL A 6 -7.02 22.18 -15.42
N LEU A 7 -5.78 22.42 -15.86
CA LEU A 7 -4.88 21.35 -16.27
C LEU A 7 -4.54 20.54 -15.02
N PHE A 8 -5.26 19.43 -14.79
CA PHE A 8 -4.67 18.31 -14.06
C PHE A 8 -3.64 17.67 -15.01
N GLY A 9 -2.46 18.30 -15.07
CA GLY A 9 -1.31 17.74 -15.77
C GLY A 9 -0.94 16.41 -15.14
N HIS A 10 -0.69 15.42 -15.98
CA HIS A 10 -0.11 14.14 -15.61
C HIS A 10 1.34 14.42 -15.19
N ILE A 11 1.59 14.64 -13.89
CA ILE A 11 2.93 15.02 -13.41
C ILE A 11 3.79 13.75 -13.39
N SER A 12 4.56 13.57 -14.46
CA SER A 12 5.63 12.57 -14.55
C SER A 12 6.84 13.05 -13.75
N CYS A 13 7.58 12.10 -13.16
CA CYS A 13 8.85 12.43 -12.50
C CYS A 13 9.83 13.05 -13.51
N LEU A 14 9.86 12.58 -14.76
CA LEU A 14 10.74 13.02 -15.85
C LEU A 14 10.60 14.51 -16.15
N GLU A 15 9.42 15.10 -15.98
CA GLU A 15 9.20 16.53 -16.25
C GLU A 15 9.96 17.44 -15.28
N ASP A 16 10.42 16.90 -14.13
CA ASP A 16 11.17 17.62 -13.09
C ASP A 16 10.49 18.91 -12.62
N THR A 17 9.15 18.93 -12.65
CA THR A 17 8.34 20.08 -12.30
C THR A 17 8.05 20.16 -10.80
N GLY A 18 7.91 21.39 -10.29
CA GLY A 18 7.62 21.65 -8.88
C GLY A 18 8.83 21.45 -7.96
N THR A 19 8.58 21.31 -6.66
CA THR A 19 9.65 21.19 -5.64
C THR A 19 9.81 19.77 -5.09
N TYR A 20 8.76 18.95 -5.17
CA TYR A 20 8.74 17.61 -4.57
C TYR A 20 9.61 16.61 -5.34
N PHE A 21 9.30 16.32 -6.60
CA PHE A 21 10.02 15.32 -7.39
C PHE A 21 11.51 15.63 -7.56
N PRO A 22 11.93 16.88 -7.86
CA PRO A 22 13.36 17.19 -7.92
C PRO A 22 14.08 16.98 -6.58
N SER A 23 13.41 17.29 -5.45
CA SER A 23 13.98 17.08 -4.12
C SER A 23 14.14 15.61 -3.78
N VAL A 24 13.15 14.77 -4.12
CA VAL A 24 13.20 13.33 -3.92
C VAL A 24 14.29 12.72 -4.80
N LYS A 25 14.38 13.08 -6.09
CA LYS A 25 15.44 12.62 -7.00
C LYS A 25 16.84 12.95 -6.50
N ARG A 26 17.05 14.19 -6.03
CA ARG A 26 18.37 14.65 -5.59
C ARG A 26 18.84 13.93 -4.32
N CYS A 27 17.94 13.59 -3.41
CA CYS A 27 18.30 12.92 -2.16
C CYS A 27 17.19 11.96 -1.69
N PRO A 28 17.03 10.79 -2.35
CA PRO A 28 15.92 9.88 -2.06
C PRO A 28 15.96 9.38 -0.62
N GLY A 29 17.15 9.13 -0.06
CA GLY A 29 17.35 8.65 1.32
C GLY A 29 16.86 9.59 2.43
N ARG A 30 16.55 10.86 2.10
CA ARG A 30 15.90 11.79 3.05
C ARG A 30 14.40 11.52 3.20
N TYR A 31 13.77 10.93 2.19
CA TYR A 31 12.32 10.75 2.09
C TYR A 31 11.90 9.28 2.08
N LEU A 32 12.79 8.40 1.60
CA LEU A 32 12.53 6.99 1.39
C LEU A 32 13.41 6.16 2.32
N GLN A 33 12.76 5.35 3.16
CA GLN A 33 13.43 4.36 3.99
C GLN A 33 13.61 3.06 3.21
N PRO A 34 14.85 2.54 3.05
CA PRO A 34 15.06 1.24 2.44
C PRO A 34 14.37 0.12 3.19
N CYS A 35 13.85 -0.86 2.46
CA CYS A 35 13.34 -2.10 3.05
C CYS A 35 14.51 -2.89 3.65
N SER A 36 14.25 -3.61 4.74
CA SER A 36 15.23 -4.51 5.32
C SER A 36 15.55 -5.67 4.38
N ASP A 37 16.70 -6.31 4.61
CA ASP A 37 17.05 -7.53 3.91
C ASP A 37 16.08 -8.68 4.19
N ALA A 38 15.37 -8.66 5.33
CA ALA A 38 14.33 -9.64 5.63
C ALA A 38 13.18 -9.54 4.62
N VAL A 39 12.68 -8.33 4.33
CA VAL A 39 11.63 -8.11 3.33
C VAL A 39 12.07 -8.56 1.94
N LYS A 40 13.30 -8.20 1.52
CA LYS A 40 13.83 -8.60 0.21
C LYS A 40 13.95 -10.12 0.09
N ARG A 41 14.46 -10.79 1.12
CA ARG A 41 14.53 -12.27 1.18
C ARG A 41 13.14 -12.88 1.17
N TRP A 42 12.18 -12.30 1.88
CA TRP A 42 10.80 -12.75 1.93
C TRP A 42 10.11 -12.69 0.56
N LEU A 43 10.25 -11.58 -0.17
CA LEU A 43 9.75 -11.44 -1.55
C LEU A 43 10.34 -12.51 -2.48
N ARG A 44 11.68 -12.70 -2.43
CA ARG A 44 12.35 -13.75 -3.22
C ARG A 44 11.88 -15.16 -2.83
N SER A 45 11.68 -15.42 -1.54
CA SER A 45 11.17 -16.70 -1.04
C SER A 45 9.75 -16.98 -1.53
N MET A 46 8.87 -15.98 -1.53
CA MET A 46 7.52 -16.10 -2.09
C MET A 46 7.57 -16.47 -3.57
N LYS A 47 8.39 -15.78 -4.37
CA LYS A 47 8.56 -16.08 -5.79
C LYS A 47 9.09 -17.51 -6.00
N LYS A 48 10.14 -17.91 -5.26
CA LYS A 48 10.71 -19.26 -5.30
C LYS A 48 9.70 -20.37 -4.91
N SER A 49 8.75 -20.06 -4.03
CA SER A 49 7.68 -20.99 -3.63
C SER A 49 6.54 -21.10 -4.66
N GLY A 50 6.66 -20.43 -5.82
CA GLY A 50 5.67 -20.44 -6.89
C GLY A 50 4.49 -19.49 -6.65
N LYS A 51 4.64 -18.47 -5.80
CA LYS A 51 3.67 -17.36 -5.74
C LYS A 51 3.95 -16.38 -6.87
N ILE A 52 2.88 -15.81 -7.42
CA ILE A 52 2.96 -14.71 -8.37
C ILE A 52 2.95 -13.40 -7.59
N LEU A 53 3.97 -12.57 -7.79
CA LEU A 53 4.12 -11.29 -7.11
C LEU A 53 3.72 -10.15 -8.06
N LEU A 54 2.89 -9.24 -7.57
CA LEU A 54 2.41 -8.10 -8.32
C LEU A 54 2.76 -6.79 -7.61
N LEU A 55 3.17 -5.78 -8.37
CA LEU A 55 3.28 -4.40 -7.93
C LEU A 55 2.28 -3.53 -8.71
N ILE A 56 1.31 -2.92 -8.03
CA ILE A 56 0.28 -2.08 -8.67
C ILE A 56 0.29 -0.69 -8.03
N THR A 57 0.73 0.31 -8.78
CA THR A 57 0.83 1.71 -8.33
C THR A 57 0.09 2.67 -9.26
N SER A 58 -0.48 3.74 -8.70
CA SER A 58 -1.04 4.84 -9.48
C SER A 58 0.02 5.84 -9.94
N SER A 59 1.27 5.68 -9.50
CA SER A 59 2.40 6.52 -9.93
C SER A 59 2.88 6.16 -11.33
N HIS A 60 3.48 7.13 -12.01
CA HIS A 60 4.15 6.93 -13.29
C HIS A 60 5.39 6.01 -13.15
N SER A 61 5.82 5.40 -14.25
CA SER A 61 6.82 4.31 -14.23
C SER A 61 8.20 4.77 -13.81
N ASP A 62 8.63 5.95 -14.27
CA ASP A 62 9.85 6.64 -13.84
C ASP A 62 9.97 6.83 -12.31
N TYR A 63 8.89 7.28 -11.66
CA TYR A 63 8.84 7.47 -10.22
C TYR A 63 8.82 6.13 -9.50
N CYS A 64 8.07 5.17 -10.04
CA CYS A 64 8.04 3.81 -9.52
C CYS A 64 9.45 3.19 -9.52
N ARG A 65 10.18 3.33 -10.63
CA ARG A 65 11.57 2.90 -10.80
C ARG A 65 12.46 3.55 -9.75
N LEU A 66 12.46 4.87 -9.67
CA LEU A 66 13.26 5.62 -8.70
C LEU A 66 13.02 5.16 -7.26
N VAL A 67 11.74 5.04 -6.86
CA VAL A 67 11.38 4.62 -5.51
C VAL A 67 11.87 3.19 -5.28
N CYS A 68 11.50 2.25 -6.16
CA CYS A 68 11.80 0.83 -5.99
C CYS A 68 13.31 0.53 -6.02
N GLU A 69 14.07 1.18 -6.91
CA GLU A 69 15.53 1.05 -6.94
C GLU A 69 16.15 1.46 -5.61
N HIS A 70 15.68 2.56 -5.02
CA HIS A 70 16.17 3.02 -3.73
C HIS A 70 15.72 2.12 -2.56
N ILE A 71 14.47 1.65 -2.55
CA ILE A 71 13.93 0.89 -1.41
C ILE A 71 14.23 -0.60 -1.43
N LEU A 72 14.21 -1.22 -2.62
CA LEU A 72 14.35 -2.67 -2.80
C LEU A 72 15.72 -3.03 -3.39
N GLY A 73 16.28 -2.17 -4.24
CA GLY A 73 17.54 -2.39 -4.95
C GLY A 73 17.35 -2.30 -6.46
N SER A 74 18.45 -2.21 -7.22
CA SER A 74 18.40 -2.09 -8.68
C SER A 74 17.81 -3.31 -9.39
N ASP A 75 17.81 -4.47 -8.74
CA ASP A 75 17.23 -5.73 -9.22
C ASP A 75 15.74 -5.89 -8.85
N PHE A 76 15.06 -4.82 -8.41
CA PHE A 76 13.68 -4.94 -7.90
C PHE A 76 12.70 -5.53 -8.92
N GLU A 77 12.91 -5.31 -10.22
CA GLU A 77 12.05 -5.86 -11.27
C GLU A 77 12.01 -7.38 -11.21
N GLU A 78 13.11 -8.03 -10.82
CA GLU A 78 13.18 -9.48 -10.67
C GLU A 78 12.34 -10.00 -9.49
N LEU A 79 11.96 -9.13 -8.55
CA LEU A 79 11.14 -9.52 -7.39
C LEU A 79 9.67 -9.70 -7.76
N PHE A 80 9.20 -9.05 -8.82
CA PHE A 80 7.80 -9.09 -9.25
C PHE A 80 7.66 -9.85 -10.56
N ASP A 81 6.51 -10.47 -10.78
CA ASP A 81 6.18 -11.08 -12.07
C ASP A 81 5.41 -10.08 -12.94
N ILE A 82 4.63 -9.20 -12.31
CA ILE A 82 3.83 -8.18 -13.00
C ILE A 82 3.99 -6.85 -12.28
N ILE A 83 4.35 -5.81 -13.03
CA ILE A 83 4.42 -4.42 -12.54
C ILE A 83 3.41 -3.61 -13.34
N ILE A 84 2.52 -2.90 -12.65
CA ILE A 84 1.50 -2.05 -13.25
C ILE A 84 1.64 -0.64 -12.67
N THR A 85 2.04 0.29 -13.52
CA THR A 85 2.18 1.72 -13.19
C THR A 85 1.00 2.50 -13.75
N ASN A 86 0.80 3.73 -13.27
CA ASN A 86 -0.32 4.59 -13.65
C ASN A 86 -1.68 3.84 -13.63
N ALA A 87 -1.91 2.98 -12.63
CA ALA A 87 -3.11 2.14 -12.57
C ALA A 87 -4.42 2.94 -12.40
N LEU A 88 -4.35 4.22 -12.03
CA LEU A 88 -5.51 5.11 -11.89
C LEU A 88 -6.61 4.57 -10.96
N LYS A 89 -6.21 4.01 -9.82
CA LYS A 89 -7.11 3.42 -8.82
C LYS A 89 -8.08 4.48 -8.23
N PRO A 90 -9.35 4.15 -7.91
CA PRO A 90 -9.98 2.83 -7.89
C PRO A 90 -10.42 2.28 -9.24
N GLY A 91 -10.38 3.11 -10.29
CA GLY A 91 -10.97 2.74 -11.58
C GLY A 91 -10.39 1.47 -12.20
N PHE A 92 -9.15 1.10 -11.87
CA PHE A 92 -8.56 -0.18 -12.24
C PHE A 92 -9.45 -1.39 -11.88
N PHE A 93 -10.10 -1.35 -10.71
CA PHE A 93 -10.88 -2.48 -10.18
C PHE A 93 -12.37 -2.39 -10.49
N SER A 94 -12.87 -1.20 -10.87
CA SER A 94 -14.31 -0.95 -11.02
C SER A 94 -14.75 -0.64 -12.45
N LEU A 95 -13.86 -0.20 -13.34
CA LEU A 95 -14.22 0.22 -14.69
C LEU A 95 -14.11 -0.91 -15.72
N VAL A 96 -14.85 -0.71 -16.82
CA VAL A 96 -14.97 -1.68 -17.91
C VAL A 96 -13.68 -1.66 -18.77
N PRO A 97 -13.19 -2.82 -19.27
CA PRO A 97 -11.90 -2.92 -19.94
C PRO A 97 -11.68 -1.96 -21.12
N GLN A 98 -12.70 -1.71 -21.95
CA GLN A 98 -12.57 -0.84 -23.13
C GLN A 98 -12.26 0.62 -22.78
N GLN A 99 -12.53 1.06 -21.54
CA GLN A 99 -12.22 2.40 -21.10
C GLN A 99 -10.77 2.56 -20.64
N ARG A 100 -10.08 1.44 -20.33
CA ARG A 100 -8.72 1.43 -19.77
C ARG A 100 -7.95 0.20 -20.27
N PRO A 101 -7.47 0.23 -21.52
CA PRO A 101 -6.59 -0.80 -22.02
C PRO A 101 -5.26 -0.77 -21.25
N PHE A 102 -4.59 -1.92 -21.20
CA PHE A 102 -3.19 -1.96 -20.78
C PHE A 102 -2.34 -1.30 -21.86
N ARG A 103 -1.23 -0.67 -21.46
CA ARG A 103 -0.25 -0.10 -22.39
C ARG A 103 1.14 -0.69 -22.10
N THR A 104 1.91 -0.92 -23.14
CA THR A 104 3.35 -1.20 -23.02
C THR A 104 4.13 0.10 -22.78
N LEU A 105 5.34 -0.04 -22.26
CA LEU A 105 6.24 1.06 -21.98
C LEU A 105 7.57 0.82 -22.68
N VAL A 106 8.13 1.87 -23.30
CA VAL A 106 9.51 1.90 -23.79
C VAL A 106 10.15 3.14 -23.19
N ASP A 107 11.24 2.97 -22.44
CA ASP A 107 11.94 4.07 -21.75
C ASP A 107 11.00 4.98 -20.93
N ASP A 108 10.10 4.35 -20.16
CA ASP A 108 9.08 5.02 -19.34
C ASP A 108 8.03 5.82 -20.13
N VAL A 109 7.94 5.66 -21.45
CA VAL A 109 6.93 6.28 -22.32
C VAL A 109 5.86 5.26 -22.69
N GLU A 110 4.58 5.60 -22.43
CA GLU A 110 3.42 4.77 -22.79
C GLU A 110 3.23 4.70 -24.30
N ASP A 111 3.03 3.48 -24.83
CA ASP A 111 2.59 3.29 -26.21
C ASP A 111 1.21 3.93 -26.42
N SER A 112 1.01 4.57 -27.57
CA SER A 112 -0.28 5.14 -27.97
C SER A 112 -1.34 4.08 -28.20
N GLU A 113 -0.94 2.88 -28.60
CA GLU A 113 -1.86 1.76 -28.83
C GLU A 113 -2.10 0.96 -27.56
N GLY A 114 -3.36 0.71 -27.25
CA GLY A 114 -3.77 -0.11 -26.11
C GLY A 114 -3.74 -1.59 -26.46
N LEU A 115 -3.35 -2.42 -25.51
CA LEU A 115 -3.42 -3.87 -25.62
C LEU A 115 -4.87 -4.37 -25.51
N PRO A 116 -5.33 -5.24 -26.43
CA PRO A 116 -6.67 -5.82 -26.37
C PRO A 116 -6.79 -6.85 -25.24
N SER A 117 -5.70 -7.52 -24.86
CA SER A 117 -5.63 -8.55 -23.83
C SER A 117 -4.23 -8.57 -23.18
N LEU A 118 -4.10 -9.25 -22.04
CA LEU A 118 -2.83 -9.43 -21.34
C LEU A 118 -2.45 -10.91 -21.34
N GLU A 119 -1.44 -11.28 -22.13
CA GLU A 119 -1.09 -12.69 -22.37
C GLU A 119 0.15 -13.18 -21.60
N LYS A 120 1.03 -12.25 -21.21
CA LYS A 120 2.29 -12.57 -20.54
C LYS A 120 2.55 -11.64 -19.35
N PRO A 121 3.33 -12.11 -18.36
CA PRO A 121 3.85 -11.24 -17.30
C PRO A 121 4.78 -10.16 -17.87
N GLY A 122 4.94 -9.07 -17.12
CA GLY A 122 5.77 -7.93 -17.53
C GLY A 122 5.40 -6.62 -16.84
N TRP A 123 5.99 -5.54 -17.34
CA TRP A 123 5.69 -4.18 -16.90
C TRP A 123 4.72 -3.50 -17.86
N TYR A 124 3.59 -3.05 -17.33
CA TYR A 124 2.54 -2.35 -18.06
C TYR A 124 2.13 -1.05 -17.39
N SER A 125 1.48 -0.18 -18.17
CA SER A 125 0.81 1.02 -17.66
C SER A 125 -0.70 0.92 -17.78
N GLN A 126 -1.43 1.60 -16.89
CA GLN A 126 -2.89 1.65 -16.83
C GLN A 126 -3.54 0.26 -16.65
N GLY A 127 -4.51 -0.09 -17.49
CA GLY A 127 -5.19 -1.38 -17.48
C GLY A 127 -6.40 -1.49 -16.56
N ASN A 128 -6.82 -2.75 -16.35
CA ASN A 128 -8.04 -3.11 -15.64
C ASN A 128 -7.94 -4.50 -14.99
N TRP A 129 -8.75 -4.72 -13.94
CA TRP A 129 -8.79 -5.97 -13.20
C TRP A 129 -9.24 -7.18 -14.03
N PRO A 130 -10.28 -7.12 -14.89
CA PRO A 130 -10.69 -8.28 -15.69
C PRO A 130 -9.57 -8.89 -16.54
N HIS A 131 -8.81 -8.07 -17.26
CA HIS A 131 -7.68 -8.54 -18.07
C HIS A 131 -6.53 -9.08 -17.21
N LEU A 132 -6.20 -8.41 -16.11
CA LEU A 132 -5.19 -8.91 -15.16
C LEU A 132 -5.62 -10.26 -14.55
N HIS A 133 -6.88 -10.37 -14.16
CA HIS A 133 -7.42 -11.58 -13.56
C HIS A 133 -7.38 -12.75 -14.55
N GLU A 134 -7.62 -12.51 -15.84
CA GLU A 134 -7.49 -13.54 -16.87
C GLU A 134 -6.04 -14.01 -17.03
N LEU A 135 -5.07 -13.09 -17.06
CA LEU A 135 -3.65 -13.47 -17.04
C LEU A 135 -3.32 -14.32 -15.81
N LEU A 136 -3.82 -13.94 -14.63
CA LEU A 136 -3.59 -14.68 -13.39
C LEU A 136 -4.19 -16.08 -13.42
N LYS A 137 -5.35 -16.29 -14.07
CA LYS A 137 -5.89 -17.64 -14.28
C LYS A 137 -4.94 -18.50 -15.11
N THR A 138 -4.44 -17.94 -16.21
CA THR A 138 -3.49 -18.62 -17.10
C THR A 138 -2.19 -18.96 -16.37
N MET A 139 -1.61 -18.00 -15.65
CA MET A 139 -0.35 -18.21 -14.92
C MET A 139 -0.48 -19.19 -13.76
N THR A 140 -1.63 -19.23 -13.07
CA THR A 140 -1.85 -20.16 -11.94
C THR A 140 -2.46 -21.49 -12.32
N ASN A 141 -2.94 -21.63 -13.57
CA ASN A 141 -3.79 -22.72 -14.04
C ASN A 141 -4.99 -22.98 -13.09
N LYS A 142 -5.63 -21.90 -12.62
CA LYS A 142 -6.80 -21.96 -11.72
C LYS A 142 -7.92 -21.08 -12.26
N THR A 143 -9.14 -21.59 -12.20
CA THR A 143 -10.35 -20.85 -12.61
C THR A 143 -10.62 -19.65 -11.72
N GLU A 144 -10.28 -19.74 -10.43
CA GLU A 144 -10.43 -18.67 -9.45
C GLU A 144 -9.13 -18.51 -8.62
N PRO A 145 -8.14 -17.73 -9.13
CA PRO A 145 -6.92 -17.44 -8.40
C PRO A 145 -7.21 -16.60 -7.16
N LYS A 146 -6.68 -17.02 -6.00
CA LYS A 146 -6.77 -16.26 -4.76
C LYS A 146 -5.71 -15.17 -4.76
N VAL A 147 -6.15 -13.91 -4.78
CA VAL A 147 -5.27 -12.74 -4.70
C VAL A 147 -5.38 -12.10 -3.31
N MET A 148 -4.23 -11.70 -2.78
CA MET A 148 -4.11 -10.94 -1.54
C MET A 148 -3.42 -9.62 -1.88
N SER A 149 -3.98 -8.50 -1.42
CA SER A 149 -3.44 -7.17 -1.70
C SER A 149 -3.15 -6.42 -0.41
N GLY A 150 -1.95 -5.84 -0.32
CA GLY A 150 -1.61 -4.88 0.72
C GLY A 150 -2.10 -3.49 0.35
N GLN A 151 -2.75 -2.79 1.28
CA GLN A 151 -3.15 -1.39 1.13
C GLN A 151 -2.62 -0.59 2.32
N ALA A 152 -2.09 0.60 2.09
CA ALA A 152 -1.81 1.51 3.21
C ALA A 152 -3.13 1.96 3.83
N ALA A 153 -3.22 1.98 5.16
CA ALA A 153 -4.45 2.33 5.87
C ALA A 153 -4.99 3.68 5.38
N ASN A 154 -4.12 4.66 5.12
CA ASN A 154 -4.46 6.04 4.75
C ASN A 154 -5.21 6.21 3.41
N ASN A 155 -5.19 5.22 2.50
CA ASN A 155 -5.89 5.27 1.22
C ASN A 155 -7.31 4.70 1.34
N HIS A 156 -8.23 5.48 1.93
CA HIS A 156 -9.52 4.96 2.39
C HIS A 156 -10.62 4.83 1.33
N LYS A 157 -10.45 5.33 0.10
CA LYS A 157 -11.50 5.30 -0.93
C LYS A 157 -11.11 4.70 -2.27
N THR A 158 -9.88 4.21 -2.43
CA THR A 158 -9.30 4.05 -3.77
C THR A 158 -9.06 2.62 -4.22
N ASP A 159 -9.44 1.58 -3.47
CA ASP A 159 -9.12 0.20 -3.89
C ASP A 159 -10.10 -0.86 -3.35
N ASN A 160 -11.36 -0.80 -3.78
CA ASN A 160 -12.33 -1.89 -3.55
C ASN A 160 -12.12 -2.96 -4.63
N SER A 161 -11.13 -3.83 -4.43
CA SER A 161 -11.01 -5.06 -5.22
C SER A 161 -12.19 -5.99 -4.88
N PRO A 162 -12.91 -6.56 -5.87
CA PRO A 162 -14.15 -7.31 -5.61
C PRO A 162 -14.01 -8.61 -4.81
N ARG A 163 -12.80 -9.08 -4.47
CA ARG A 163 -12.63 -10.35 -3.72
C ARG A 163 -11.26 -10.56 -3.03
N SER A 164 -10.44 -9.51 -2.89
CA SER A 164 -9.10 -9.65 -2.32
C SER A 164 -9.10 -9.62 -0.79
N LYS A 165 -8.28 -10.47 -0.17
CA LYS A 165 -7.96 -10.34 1.27
C LYS A 165 -7.05 -9.14 1.45
N THR A 166 -7.58 -8.04 1.96
CA THR A 166 -6.81 -6.80 2.12
C THR A 166 -6.00 -6.82 3.42
N LEU A 167 -4.73 -6.45 3.33
CA LEU A 167 -3.81 -6.25 4.45
C LEU A 167 -3.56 -4.75 4.62
N ARG A 168 -3.92 -4.15 5.77
CA ARG A 168 -3.70 -2.71 6.01
C ARG A 168 -2.42 -2.41 6.77
N GLN A 169 -1.60 -1.49 6.24
CA GLN A 169 -0.39 -0.95 6.90
C GLN A 169 -0.69 0.36 7.64
N GLY A 170 -0.45 0.42 8.96
CA GLY A 170 -0.56 1.65 9.75
C GLY A 170 0.79 2.38 9.86
N ASN A 171 0.86 3.63 9.38
CA ASN A 171 2.05 4.48 9.60
C ASN A 171 1.83 5.43 10.78
N ALA A 172 2.87 5.58 11.60
CA ALA A 172 3.00 6.64 12.58
C ALA A 172 3.91 7.74 12.01
N GLU A 173 3.33 8.86 11.57
CA GLU A 173 4.10 10.06 11.23
C GLU A 173 3.59 11.23 12.07
N ASP A 174 4.48 11.77 12.92
CA ASP A 174 4.40 13.14 13.41
C ASP A 174 5.84 13.67 13.45
N GLN A 175 6.12 14.62 12.55
CA GLN A 175 7.42 15.26 12.38
C GLN A 175 7.44 16.58 13.17
N LYS A 176 8.41 16.72 14.09
CA LYS A 176 8.88 18.02 14.58
C LYS A 176 10.40 18.03 14.70
N THR A 177 10.92 19.23 14.50
CA THR A 177 12.17 19.59 13.81
C THR A 177 13.38 19.73 14.76
N LEU A 178 14.57 19.42 14.22
CA LEU A 178 15.94 19.90 14.56
C LEU A 178 16.39 19.92 16.04
N GLN A 179 17.42 19.13 16.38
CA GLN A 179 18.79 19.62 16.62
C GLN A 179 19.79 18.49 16.95
N ALA A 180 21.06 18.80 16.69
CA ALA A 180 22.24 17.95 16.65
C ALA A 180 22.57 17.20 17.95
N LYS A 181 23.10 15.98 17.81
CA LYS A 181 24.51 15.62 18.05
C LYS A 181 24.68 14.09 18.03
N SER A 182 25.83 13.68 17.50
CA SER A 182 26.37 12.31 17.48
C SER A 182 26.08 11.50 18.74
N LYS A 183 25.49 10.31 18.56
CA LYS A 183 25.84 9.03 19.21
C LYS A 183 24.72 8.01 18.94
N GLN A 184 25.08 6.98 18.17
CA GLN A 184 24.69 5.58 18.37
C GLN A 184 23.40 5.37 19.19
N LEU A 185 22.24 5.36 18.53
CA LEU A 185 21.00 4.88 19.14
C LEU A 185 20.21 4.10 18.11
N CYS A 186 20.03 2.81 18.41
CA CYS A 186 18.92 2.00 17.95
C CYS A 186 17.69 2.89 17.80
N VAL A 187 17.21 3.08 16.56
CA VAL A 187 15.99 3.84 16.28
C VAL A 187 14.85 3.03 16.87
N ARG A 188 14.57 3.29 18.15
CA ARG A 188 13.37 2.86 18.86
C ARG A 188 12.22 3.50 18.11
N MET A 189 11.62 2.76 17.18
CA MET A 189 10.32 3.12 16.62
C MET A 189 9.41 3.47 17.80
N LYS A 190 8.90 4.71 17.82
CA LYS A 190 7.81 5.07 18.72
C LYS A 190 6.69 4.05 18.50
N SER A 191 6.02 3.64 19.56
CA SER A 191 4.99 2.60 19.48
C SER A 191 4.02 2.93 18.33
N PRO A 192 3.64 1.95 17.48
CA PRO A 192 2.79 2.14 16.31
C PRO A 192 1.34 2.60 16.63
N SER A 193 1.12 3.08 17.85
CA SER A 193 -0.15 3.44 18.49
C SER A 193 -0.06 4.81 19.20
N ALA A 194 1.00 5.59 18.98
CA ALA A 194 1.15 6.89 19.62
C ALA A 194 -0.06 7.80 19.33
N VAL A 195 -0.69 8.29 20.38
CA VAL A 195 -1.88 9.13 20.32
C VAL A 195 -1.46 10.55 19.95
N SER A 196 -2.12 11.16 18.97
CA SER A 196 -1.87 12.56 18.62
C SER A 196 -2.40 13.47 19.72
N ASN A 197 -1.61 14.46 20.13
CA ASN A 197 -2.07 15.48 21.08
C ASN A 197 -3.17 16.38 20.50
N GLN A 198 -3.24 16.50 19.17
CA GLN A 198 -4.22 17.36 18.50
C GLN A 198 -5.47 16.59 18.09
N TRP A 199 -5.30 15.37 17.56
CA TRP A 199 -6.39 14.60 16.92
C TRP A 199 -6.79 13.35 17.70
N GLY A 200 -6.13 13.07 18.83
CA GLY A 200 -6.40 11.88 19.61
C GLY A 200 -5.92 10.59 18.93
N SER A 201 -6.63 9.50 19.23
CA SER A 201 -6.28 8.16 18.75
C SER A 201 -6.88 7.92 17.37
N TYR A 202 -6.11 7.32 16.48
CA TYR A 202 -6.58 6.94 15.15
C TYR A 202 -7.70 5.87 15.20
N PHE A 203 -7.78 5.08 16.27
CA PHE A 203 -8.70 3.94 16.38
C PHE A 203 -9.93 4.20 17.26
N VAL A 204 -9.81 5.10 18.24
CA VAL A 204 -10.83 5.33 19.27
C VAL A 204 -10.98 6.83 19.48
N ASP A 205 -12.22 7.30 19.42
CA ASP A 205 -12.61 8.66 19.75
C ASP A 205 -13.16 8.73 21.18
N VAL A 206 -12.93 9.84 21.87
CA VAL A 206 -13.39 10.09 23.23
C VAL A 206 -14.12 11.42 23.25
N GLN A 207 -15.44 11.36 23.34
CA GLN A 207 -16.30 12.53 23.42
C GLN A 207 -16.65 12.79 24.88
N LYS A 208 -16.43 14.04 25.33
CA LYS A 208 -16.78 14.49 26.68
C LYS A 208 -18.00 15.39 26.60
N ASN A 209 -19.15 14.90 27.08
CA ASN A 209 -20.37 15.69 27.21
C ASN A 209 -20.76 15.76 28.68
N GLU A 210 -20.88 16.98 29.22
CA GLU A 210 -21.47 17.26 30.55
C GLU A 210 -20.96 16.38 31.72
N GLY A 211 -19.70 15.92 31.65
CA GLY A 211 -19.07 15.09 32.69
C GLY A 211 -19.08 13.58 32.41
N GLU A 212 -19.80 13.13 31.38
CA GLU A 212 -19.75 11.75 30.88
C GLU A 212 -18.74 11.62 29.72
N GLU A 213 -17.82 10.67 29.85
CA GLU A 213 -16.87 10.30 28.78
C GLU A 213 -17.46 9.14 27.97
N THR A 214 -18.01 9.45 26.80
CA THR A 214 -18.43 8.41 25.85
C THR A 214 -17.28 8.11 24.90
N ARG A 215 -16.86 6.85 24.87
CA ARG A 215 -15.88 6.38 23.89
C ARG A 215 -16.62 5.83 22.67
N SER A 216 -16.09 6.04 21.47
CA SER A 216 -16.58 5.39 20.25
C SER A 216 -15.43 4.95 19.35
N LEU A 217 -15.67 3.99 18.45
CA LEU A 217 -14.68 3.60 17.44
C LEU A 217 -14.65 4.65 16.33
N THR A 218 -13.44 5.00 15.87
CA THR A 218 -13.32 5.94 14.75
C THR A 218 -13.81 5.30 13.45
N TRP A 219 -14.16 6.15 12.49
CA TRP A 219 -14.46 5.70 11.13
C TRP A 219 -13.28 4.94 10.49
N CYS A 220 -12.05 5.34 10.82
CA CYS A 220 -10.83 4.66 10.39
C CYS A 220 -10.75 3.23 10.93
N CYS A 221 -11.03 3.04 12.22
CA CYS A 221 -11.10 1.72 12.83
C CYS A 221 -12.16 0.87 12.14
N HIS A 222 -13.39 1.39 12.02
CA HIS A 222 -14.47 0.69 11.33
C HIS A 222 -14.08 0.28 9.89
N SER A 223 -13.40 1.16 9.16
CA SER A 223 -12.93 0.87 7.79
C SER A 223 -11.89 -0.26 7.72
N ILE A 224 -10.99 -0.35 8.71
CA ILE A 224 -10.04 -1.47 8.80
C ILE A 224 -10.80 -2.77 9.01
N HIS A 225 -11.73 -2.78 9.94
CA HIS A 225 -12.52 -3.97 10.28
C HIS A 225 -13.41 -4.47 9.14
N THR A 226 -14.03 -3.54 8.39
CA THR A 226 -14.97 -3.87 7.33
C THR A 226 -14.27 -4.30 6.04
N TYR A 227 -13.17 -3.65 5.67
CA TYR A 227 -12.55 -3.83 4.35
C TYR A 227 -11.21 -4.57 4.38
N SER A 228 -10.78 -5.08 5.53
CA SER A 228 -9.51 -5.81 5.65
C SER A 228 -9.67 -7.15 6.32
N THR A 229 -8.80 -8.08 5.95
CA THR A 229 -8.77 -9.41 6.57
C THR A 229 -7.94 -9.40 7.84
N MET A 230 -6.87 -8.59 7.86
CA MET A 230 -5.99 -8.37 9.00
C MET A 230 -5.25 -7.03 8.83
N ALA A 231 -4.64 -6.54 9.89
CA ALA A 231 -3.84 -5.31 9.87
C ALA A 231 -2.46 -5.54 10.48
N ILE A 232 -1.43 -4.95 9.87
CA ILE A 232 -0.04 -4.98 10.33
C ILE A 232 0.55 -3.57 10.36
N PRO A 233 1.54 -3.28 11.22
CA PRO A 233 2.20 -1.98 11.20
C PRO A 233 3.12 -1.79 9.98
N SER A 234 3.67 -2.88 9.44
CA SER A 234 4.57 -2.86 8.28
C SER A 234 4.78 -4.26 7.71
N ILE A 235 5.19 -4.35 6.45
CA ILE A 235 5.58 -5.63 5.82
C ILE A 235 6.73 -6.30 6.58
N GLU A 236 7.62 -5.50 7.17
CA GLU A 236 8.69 -5.97 8.07
C GLU A 236 8.16 -6.89 9.18
N ALA A 237 6.97 -6.59 9.73
CA ALA A 237 6.40 -7.37 10.82
C ALA A 237 6.08 -8.83 10.43
N ILE A 238 5.95 -9.14 9.14
CA ILE A 238 5.62 -10.48 8.65
C ILE A 238 6.72 -11.12 7.81
N ALA A 239 7.81 -10.39 7.52
CA ALA A 239 8.84 -10.84 6.60
C ALA A 239 9.63 -12.07 7.10
N ASP A 240 9.78 -12.19 8.43
CA ASP A 240 10.48 -13.32 9.06
C ASP A 240 9.58 -14.52 9.37
N LEU A 241 8.29 -14.44 9.04
CA LEU A 241 7.35 -15.52 9.30
C LEU A 241 7.39 -16.60 8.21
N PRO A 242 7.09 -17.87 8.55
CA PRO A 242 6.87 -18.92 7.55
C PRO A 242 5.77 -18.53 6.55
N LEU A 243 5.92 -18.93 5.29
CA LEU A 243 4.96 -18.58 4.23
C LEU A 243 3.57 -19.20 4.42
N ASP A 244 3.47 -20.25 5.23
CA ASP A 244 2.23 -20.93 5.60
C ASP A 244 1.69 -20.50 6.98
N PHE A 245 2.26 -19.44 7.56
CA PHE A 245 1.80 -18.87 8.82
C PHE A 245 0.32 -18.47 8.75
N LYS A 246 -0.45 -18.88 9.76
CA LYS A 246 -1.88 -18.65 9.84
C LYS A 246 -2.17 -17.45 10.74
N PHE A 247 -2.49 -16.32 10.12
CA PHE A 247 -2.92 -15.12 10.84
C PHE A 247 -4.36 -15.26 11.36
N GLN A 248 -4.59 -14.70 12.56
CA GLN A 248 -5.94 -14.37 13.01
C GLN A 248 -6.52 -13.29 12.08
N ARG A 249 -7.83 -13.33 11.88
CA ARG A 249 -8.54 -12.45 10.95
C ARG A 249 -9.60 -11.67 11.70
N PHE A 250 -9.90 -10.47 11.20
CA PHE A 250 -11.10 -9.75 11.61
C PHE A 250 -12.34 -10.59 11.36
N SER A 251 -13.25 -10.60 12.33
CA SER A 251 -14.49 -11.36 12.27
C SER A 251 -15.50 -10.77 13.25
N SER A 252 -16.79 -10.83 12.93
CA SER A 252 -17.86 -10.24 13.75
C SER A 252 -18.14 -11.01 15.05
N ASP A 253 -17.74 -12.29 15.10
CA ASP A 253 -17.89 -13.20 16.24
C ASP A 253 -16.70 -13.12 17.22
N LYS A 254 -15.68 -12.31 16.92
CA LYS A 254 -14.45 -12.22 17.71
C LYS A 254 -14.26 -10.81 18.29
N PRO A 255 -13.46 -10.69 19.37
CA PRO A 255 -13.09 -9.38 19.92
C PRO A 255 -12.49 -8.46 18.85
N ILE A 256 -12.73 -7.16 18.99
CA ILE A 256 -12.27 -6.16 18.01
C ILE A 256 -10.75 -6.07 17.95
N THR A 257 -10.06 -6.52 19.00
CA THR A 257 -8.60 -6.64 18.98
C THR A 257 -8.09 -7.79 18.11
N THR A 258 -8.94 -8.74 17.71
CA THR A 258 -8.55 -9.87 16.87
C THR A 258 -8.32 -9.43 15.42
N GLY A 259 -7.21 -9.86 14.79
CA GLY A 259 -6.88 -9.54 13.40
C GLY A 259 -5.80 -8.47 13.23
N TYR A 260 -5.39 -7.84 14.33
CA TYR A 260 -4.17 -7.05 14.40
C TYR A 260 -2.96 -7.94 14.68
N TYR A 261 -1.90 -7.80 13.89
CA TYR A 261 -0.64 -8.51 14.08
C TYR A 261 0.54 -7.53 14.04
N PRO A 262 1.58 -7.67 14.88
CA PRO A 262 1.77 -8.71 15.90
C PRO A 262 0.93 -8.50 17.16
N ARG A 263 0.42 -7.28 17.37
CA ARG A 263 -0.44 -6.95 18.52
C ARG A 263 -1.45 -5.84 18.16
N PRO A 264 -2.56 -5.73 18.88
CA PRO A 264 -3.53 -4.64 18.72
C PRO A 264 -2.96 -3.28 19.15
N PRO A 265 -3.49 -2.16 18.62
CA PRO A 265 -3.20 -0.81 19.08
C PRO A 265 -3.57 -0.60 20.56
N ASP A 266 -2.75 0.17 21.30
CA ASP A 266 -2.95 0.39 22.74
C ASP A 266 -4.30 1.03 23.09
N SER A 267 -4.82 1.89 22.21
CA SER A 267 -6.13 2.52 22.41
C SER A 267 -7.29 1.53 22.32
N LEU A 268 -7.15 0.48 21.51
CA LEU A 268 -8.14 -0.61 21.41
C LEU A 268 -8.03 -1.60 22.57
N LEU A 269 -6.82 -1.84 23.10
CA LEU A 269 -6.65 -2.66 24.30
C LEU A 269 -7.34 -2.01 25.51
N LYS A 270 -7.10 -0.71 25.73
CA LYS A 270 -7.76 0.07 26.79
C LYS A 270 -9.27 0.21 26.60
N TRP A 271 -9.77 -0.04 25.40
CA TRP A 271 -11.19 -0.07 25.11
C TRP A 271 -11.83 -1.37 25.62
N GLU A 272 -11.20 -2.53 25.40
CA GLU A 272 -11.74 -3.83 25.83
C GLU A 272 -11.61 -4.12 27.33
N GLU A 273 -10.69 -3.44 28.03
CA GLU A 273 -10.50 -3.60 29.48
C GLU A 273 -11.62 -2.98 30.35
N ASN A 274 -12.52 -2.21 29.73
CA ASN A 274 -13.64 -1.50 30.39
C ASN A 274 -15.00 -1.99 29.89
#